data_AF-A0A292Z9E2-F1
#
_entry.id   AF-A0A292Z9E2-F1
#
_cell.length_a   1.000
_cell.length_b   1.000
_cell.length_c   1.000
_cell.angle_alpha   90.00
_cell.angle_beta   90.00
_cell.angle_gamma   90.00
#
_symmetry.space_group_name_H-M   'P 1'
#
loop_
_entity.id
_entity.type
_entity.pdbx_description
1 polymer ?
#
loop_
_entity_poly.entity_id
_entity_poly.type
_entity_poly.pdbx_seq_one_letter_code
_entity_poly.pdbx_strand_id
1 'polypeptide(L)'
;MEYGLLTGITAYTTVMELVWSRQLMSMGWDCEPLGLGRPVGDTLLGAFQVHIDASTVGGLRAAGCYVPGKLEIVERDNQASLFDSLAA
;
A
#
# COMPACT_ATOMS: atom_id res chain seq x y z
N MET A 1 0.13 1.75 2.88
CA MET A 1 0.48 1.07 4.15
C MET A 1 -0.29 1.63 5.34
N GLU A 2 -0.31 2.95 5.56
CA GLU A 2 -1.04 3.63 6.66
C GLU A 2 -2.44 3.05 6.91
N TYR A 3 -3.28 2.94 5.87
CA TYR A 3 -4.62 2.36 5.98
C TYR A 3 -4.60 0.91 6.45
N GLY A 4 -3.65 0.10 5.99
CA GLY A 4 -3.54 -1.30 6.38
C GLY A 4 -3.14 -1.45 7.84
N LEU A 5 -2.21 -0.61 8.31
CA LEU A 5 -1.86 -0.55 9.74
C LEU A 5 -3.05 -0.10 10.60
N LEU A 6 -3.81 0.89 10.13
CA LEU A 6 -4.99 1.41 10.82
C LEU A 6 -6.12 0.38 10.93
N THR A 7 -6.29 -0.48 9.92
CA THR A 7 -7.41 -1.42 9.82
C THR A 7 -7.05 -2.87 10.16
N GLY A 8 -5.77 -3.15 10.43
CA GLY A 8 -5.28 -4.51 10.70
C GLY A 8 -5.10 -5.38 9.45
N ILE A 9 -5.02 -4.79 8.25
CA ILE A 9 -4.63 -5.53 7.04
C ILE A 9 -3.15 -5.88 7.14
N THR A 10 -2.85 -7.17 7.07
CA THR A 10 -1.48 -7.70 7.18
C THR A 10 -0.80 -7.89 5.83
N ALA A 11 -1.54 -7.86 4.72
CA ALA A 11 -0.97 -7.97 3.39
C ALA A 11 -1.86 -7.37 2.30
N TYR A 12 -1.23 -6.88 1.23
CA TYR A 12 -1.90 -6.58 -0.03
C TYR A 12 -1.48 -7.58 -1.11
N THR A 13 -2.40 -7.93 -1.99
CA THR A 13 -2.07 -8.68 -3.21
C THR A 13 -2.13 -7.74 -4.41
N THR A 14 -1.24 -7.98 -5.37
CA THR A 14 -1.14 -7.13 -6.56
C THR A 14 -0.56 -7.89 -7.73
N VAL A 15 -0.94 -7.48 -8.94
CA VAL A 15 -0.34 -7.94 -10.19
C VAL A 15 0.42 -6.77 -10.79
N MET A 16 1.69 -6.96 -11.09
CA MET A 16 2.55 -5.92 -11.65
C MET A 16 3.60 -6.49 -12.59
N GLU A 17 4.25 -5.62 -13.36
CA GLU A 17 5.40 -5.99 -14.16
C GLU A 17 6.56 -6.44 -13.28
N LEU A 18 7.29 -7.48 -13.70
CA LEU A 18 8.45 -7.96 -12.94
C LEU A 18 9.57 -6.91 -12.83
N VAL A 19 9.64 -5.95 -13.74
CA VAL A 19 10.57 -4.82 -13.65
C VAL A 19 10.16 -3.86 -12.53
N TRP A 20 8.86 -3.65 -12.35
CA TRP A 20 8.31 -2.77 -11.31
C TRP A 20 8.48 -3.37 -9.90
N SER A 21 8.36 -4.70 -9.75
CA SER A 21 8.54 -5.34 -8.44
C SER A 21 9.94 -5.11 -7.86
N ARG A 22 10.98 -5.04 -8.71
CA ARG A 22 12.34 -4.69 -8.29
C ARG A 22 12.42 -3.28 -7.70
N GLN A 23 11.73 -2.34 -8.34
CA GLN A 23 11.66 -0.98 -7.85
C GLN A 23 10.92 -0.93 -6.51
N LEU A 24 9.80 -1.64 -6.38
CA LEU A 24 9.05 -1.74 -5.14
C LEU A 24 9.93 -2.27 -3.99
N MET A 25 10.66 -3.37 -4.21
CA MET A 25 11.60 -3.92 -3.22
C MET A 25 12.72 -2.94 -2.86
N SER A 26 13.26 -2.18 -3.82
CA SER A 26 14.29 -1.17 -3.57
C SER A 26 13.83 -0.01 -2.68
N MET A 27 12.52 0.26 -2.65
CA MET A 27 11.94 1.25 -1.75
C MET A 27 11.78 0.72 -0.31
N GLY A 28 12.19 -0.51 -0.02
CA GLY A 28 12.10 -1.12 1.32
C GLY A 28 10.78 -1.84 1.61
N TRP A 29 9.99 -2.14 0.57
CA TRP A 29 8.82 -3.00 0.71
C TRP A 29 9.22 -4.47 0.85
N ASP A 30 8.55 -5.17 1.76
CA ASP A 30 8.60 -6.63 1.83
C ASP A 30 7.58 -7.22 0.86
N CYS A 31 8.06 -7.85 -0.20
CA CYS A 31 7.26 -8.36 -1.30
C CYS A 31 7.74 -9.76 -1.69
N GLU A 32 6.81 -10.69 -1.77
CA GLU A 32 7.06 -12.05 -2.22
C GLU A 32 6.23 -12.40 -3.46
N PRO A 33 6.79 -13.13 -4.43
CA PRO A 33 6.03 -13.62 -5.58
C PRO A 33 5.07 -14.74 -5.13
N LEU A 34 3.82 -14.67 -5.58
CA LEU A 34 2.80 -15.71 -5.36
C LEU A 34 2.89 -16.88 -6.36
N GLY A 35 3.85 -16.81 -7.28
CA GLY A 35 4.07 -17.83 -8.30
C GLY A 35 5.03 -17.35 -9.38
N LEU A 36 5.22 -18.19 -10.40
CA LEU A 36 6.02 -17.84 -11.56
C LEU A 36 5.34 -16.72 -12.36
N GLY A 37 6.15 -15.75 -12.80
CA GLY A 37 5.69 -14.73 -13.73
C GLY A 37 5.20 -15.33 -15.05
N ARG A 38 4.26 -14.65 -15.71
CA ARG A 38 3.69 -15.06 -17.00
C ARG A 38 3.76 -13.91 -18.00
N PRO A 39 4.12 -14.20 -19.26
CA PRO A 39 3.96 -13.21 -20.33
C PRO A 39 2.47 -12.93 -20.55
N VAL A 40 2.11 -11.65 -20.58
CA VAL A 40 0.78 -11.15 -20.92
C VAL A 40 0.98 -10.03 -21.94
N GLY A 41 0.74 -10.34 -23.22
CA GLY A 41 1.21 -9.49 -24.32
C GLY A 41 2.73 -9.42 -24.34
N ASP A 42 3.28 -8.21 -24.48
CA ASP A 42 4.72 -7.96 -24.53
C ASP A 42 5.36 -7.78 -23.14
N THR A 43 4.57 -7.95 -22.07
CA THR A 43 5.01 -7.67 -20.70
C THR A 43 5.05 -8.94 -19.86
N LEU A 44 6.12 -9.10 -19.07
CA LEU A 44 6.24 -10.17 -18.09
C LEU A 44 5.60 -9.71 -16.77
N LEU A 45 4.41 -10.25 -16.45
CA LEU A 45 3.65 -9.93 -15.24
C LEU A 45 3.83 -10.99 -14.16
N GLY A 46 3.78 -10.58 -12.91
CA GLY A 46 3.80 -11.45 -11.73
C GLY A 46 2.71 -11.07 -10.75
N ALA A 47 2.24 -12.05 -9.97
CA ALA A 47 1.41 -11.82 -8.81
C ALA A 47 2.29 -11.77 -7.56
N PHE A 48 2.03 -10.82 -6.67
CA PHE A 48 2.84 -10.59 -5.48
C PHE A 48 1.96 -10.38 -4.27
N GLN A 49 2.46 -10.83 -3.11
CA GLN A 49 1.97 -10.44 -1.80
C GLN A 49 2.95 -9.43 -1.21
N VAL A 50 2.40 -8.34 -0.68
CA VAL A 50 3.14 -7.25 -0.03
C VAL A 50 2.78 -7.29 1.44
N HIS A 51 3.74 -7.63 2.30
CA HIS A 51 3.49 -7.73 3.74
C HIS A 51 3.42 -6.33 4.38
N ILE A 52 2.46 -6.17 5.28
CA ILE A 52 2.19 -4.92 6.00
C ILE A 52 2.26 -5.18 7.50
N ASP A 53 3.26 -4.60 8.13
CA ASP A 53 3.44 -4.61 9.58
C ASP A 53 4.16 -3.34 10.07
N ALA A 54 4.45 -3.28 11.36
CA ALA A 54 5.16 -2.15 11.96
C ALA A 54 6.57 -1.93 11.36
N SER A 55 7.21 -2.98 10.82
CA SER A 55 8.53 -2.91 10.19
C SER A 55 8.48 -2.29 8.79
N THR A 56 7.34 -2.36 8.10
CA THR A 56 7.13 -1.74 6.77
C THR A 56 7.51 -0.26 6.79
N VAL A 57 7.09 0.50 7.82
CA VAL A 57 7.44 1.92 7.95
C VAL A 57 8.94 2.13 8.11
N GLY A 58 9.61 1.23 8.84
CA GLY A 58 11.06 1.24 9.01
C GLY A 58 11.80 1.06 7.68
N GLY A 59 11.40 0.08 6.88
CA GLY A 59 11.97 -0.18 5.55
C GLY A 59 11.82 1.00 4.60
N LEU A 60 10.60 1.53 4.49
CA LEU A 60 10.32 2.69 3.63
C LEU A 60 11.07 3.95 4.06
N ARG A 61 11.20 4.18 5.37
CA ARG A 61 11.94 5.32 5.91
C ARG A 61 13.44 5.19 5.64
N ALA A 62 14.01 3.99 5.82
CA ALA A 62 15.42 3.74 5.54
C ALA A 62 15.76 3.96 4.06
N ALA A 63 14.84 3.66 3.14
CA ALA A 63 14.99 3.92 1.72
C ALA A 63 14.73 5.39 1.31
N GLY A 64 14.32 6.26 2.24
CA GLY A 64 13.96 7.66 1.95
C GLY A 64 12.64 7.79 1.19
N CYS A 65 11.80 6.76 1.20
CA CYS A 65 10.52 6.69 0.47
C CYS A 65 9.29 6.92 1.37
N TYR A 66 9.48 7.41 2.59
CA TYR A 66 8.41 7.57 3.57
C TYR A 66 8.23 9.01 4.03
N VAL A 67 7.00 9.51 3.87
CA VAL A 67 6.49 10.72 4.52
C VAL A 67 5.32 10.30 5.40
N PRO A 68 5.33 10.59 6.72
CA PRO A 68 4.23 10.22 7.61
C PRO A 68 2.91 10.85 7.17
N GLY A 69 1.86 10.04 7.11
CA GLY A 69 0.49 10.51 7.00
C GLY A 69 -0.23 10.36 8.35
N LYS A 70 -1.33 11.09 8.53
CA LYS A 70 -2.29 10.78 9.60
C LYS A 70 -3.60 10.42 8.92
N LEU A 71 -4.03 9.18 9.09
CA LEU A 71 -5.33 8.71 8.62
C LEU A 71 -6.28 8.52 9.82
N GLU A 72 -7.53 8.92 9.62
CA GLU A 72 -8.62 8.69 10.57
C GLU A 72 -9.80 8.08 9.80
N ILE A 73 -10.42 7.05 10.37
CA ILE A 73 -11.65 6.48 9.82
C ILE A 73 -12.80 7.39 10.23
N VAL A 74 -13.47 8.00 9.24
CA VAL A 74 -14.66 8.81 9.46
C VAL A 74 -15.88 7.97 9.17
N GLU A 75 -16.77 7.81 10.16
CA GLU A 75 -18.06 7.17 9.95
C GLU A 75 -18.94 8.02 9.03
N ARG A 76 -19.66 7.34 8.12
CA ARG A 76 -20.45 7.98 7.06
C ARG A 76 -21.55 8.90 7.60
N ASP A 77 -22.01 8.67 8.84
CA ASP A 77 -23.12 9.40 9.46
C ASP A 77 -22.75 10.85 9.82
N ASN A 78 -21.46 11.22 9.80
CA ASN A 78 -20.98 12.57 10.16
C ASN A 78 -20.69 13.49 8.95
N GLN A 79 -20.99 13.09 7.71
CA GLN A 79 -20.75 13.96 6.55
C GLN A 79 -21.83 15.03 6.39
N ALA A 80 -23.07 14.77 6.81
CA ALA A 80 -24.15 15.77 6.73
C ALA A 80 -23.87 16.99 7.63
N SER A 81 -23.40 16.76 8.86
CA SER A 81 -23.11 17.80 9.86
C SER A 81 -21.86 18.63 9.56
N LEU A 82 -20.86 18.05 8.90
CA LEU A 82 -19.59 18.71 8.56
C LEU A 82 -19.76 19.74 7.43
N PHE A 83 -20.61 19.47 6.45
CA PHE A 83 -20.93 20.45 5.40
C PHE A 83 -21.88 21.54 5.90
N ASP A 84 -22.79 21.23 6.83
CA ASP A 84 -23.68 22.22 7.46
C ASP A 84 -22.90 23.22 8.34
N SER A 85 -21.83 22.78 9.02
CA SER A 85 -21.02 23.64 9.90
C SER A 85 -20.01 24.54 9.16
N LEU A 86 -19.73 24.27 7.88
CA LEU A 86 -18.88 25.12 7.03
C LEU A 86 -19.70 26.14 6.22
N ALA A 87 -21.03 26.01 6.23
CA ALA A 87 -21.97 26.89 5.56
C ALA A 87 -22.61 27.94 6.49
N ALA A 88 -22.27 27.95 7.78
CA ALA A 88 -22.74 28.88 8.81
C ALA A 88 -21.63 29.83 9.27
#